data_AF-A0A820LZQ1-F1
#
_entry.id   AF-A0A820LZQ1-F1
#
_cell.length_a   1.000
_cell.length_b   1.000
_cell.length_c   1.000
_cell.angle_alpha   90.00
_cell.angle_beta   90.00
_cell.angle_gamma   90.00
#
_symmetry.space_group_name_H-M   'P 1'
#
loop_
_entity.id
_entity.type
_entity.pdbx_description
1 polymer ?
#
loop_
_entity_poly.entity_id
_entity_poly.type
_entity_poly.pdbx_seq_one_letter_code
_entity_poly.pdbx_strand_id
1 'polypeptide(L)'
;YKILLDADSNIHRRLIGMGDSSGGMLWIYLLQWIISSNKPIPQGVILHSPWPNLEYFDGITTFSTDNYFSLALAINLRQLIIGNDTYWFEMTDEDLSKISPKDNLYKGFPPLYITAGTDEISIDEIRDMTEKMKLSGVEVILDEGEGLMHTYALFHMWSPQS
;
A
#
# COMPACT_ATOMS: atom_id res chain seq x y z
N TYR A 1 4.80 3.13 15.43
CA TYR A 1 6.23 2.86 15.23
C TYR A 1 7.13 3.38 16.35
N LYS A 2 7.20 4.71 16.60
CA LYS A 2 8.06 5.30 17.66
C LYS A 2 7.93 4.62 19.03
N ILE A 3 6.69 4.42 19.50
CA ILE A 3 6.40 3.73 20.76
C ILE A 3 7.04 2.33 20.83
N LEU A 4 7.08 1.60 19.71
CA LEU A 4 7.71 0.28 19.67
C LEU A 4 9.24 0.39 19.81
N LEU A 5 9.86 1.37 19.15
CA LEU A 5 11.29 1.64 19.26
C LEU A 5 11.69 2.15 20.66
N ASP A 6 10.82 2.94 21.29
CA ASP A 6 11.04 3.45 22.65
C ASP A 6 10.98 2.31 23.68
N ALA A 7 10.14 1.29 23.43
CA ALA A 7 10.06 0.09 24.25
C ALA A 7 11.25 -0.86 24.04
N ASP A 8 11.72 -1.03 22.80
CA ASP A 8 12.93 -1.79 22.45
C ASP A 8 13.55 -1.22 21.16
N SER A 9 14.73 -0.61 21.27
CA SER A 9 15.41 0.02 20.13
C SER A 9 15.81 -0.98 19.03
N ASN A 10 15.91 -2.27 19.36
CA ASN A 10 16.21 -3.35 18.42
C ASN A 10 14.97 -4.06 17.88
N ILE A 11 13.76 -3.66 18.27
CA ILE A 11 12.51 -4.32 17.84
C ILE A 11 12.38 -4.36 16.31
N HIS A 12 12.92 -3.36 15.61
CA HIS A 12 12.92 -3.28 14.15
C HIS A 12 13.48 -4.53 13.47
N ARG A 13 14.44 -5.22 14.11
CA ARG A 13 15.04 -6.47 13.59
C ARG A 13 14.13 -7.70 13.67
N ARG A 14 12.99 -7.57 14.35
CA ARG A 14 11.98 -8.62 14.57
C ARG A 14 10.57 -8.12 14.25
N LEU A 15 10.46 -6.97 13.58
CA LEU A 15 9.19 -6.35 13.26
C LEU A 15 8.87 -6.58 11.79
N ILE A 16 7.71 -7.17 11.54
CA ILE A 16 7.09 -7.21 10.22
C ILE A 16 5.87 -6.29 10.26
N GLY A 17 5.82 -5.35 9.31
CA GLY A 17 4.63 -4.54 9.08
C GLY A 17 3.60 -5.32 8.28
N MET A 18 2.32 -5.08 8.51
CA MET A 18 1.24 -5.63 7.69
C MET A 18 0.13 -4.60 7.51
N GLY A 19 -0.38 -4.45 6.30
CA GLY A 19 -1.60 -3.67 6.05
C GLY A 19 -2.31 -4.11 4.78
N ASP A 20 -3.61 -3.94 4.76
CA ASP A 20 -4.48 -4.24 3.64
C ASP A 20 -5.08 -2.96 3.05
N SER A 21 -5.35 -2.92 1.75
CA SER A 21 -6.06 -1.81 1.11
C SER A 21 -5.41 -0.45 1.45
N SER A 22 -6.16 0.47 2.07
CA SER A 22 -5.66 1.76 2.57
C SER A 22 -4.62 1.63 3.71
N GLY A 23 -4.67 0.56 4.50
CA GLY A 23 -3.64 0.21 5.47
C GLY A 23 -2.31 -0.16 4.80
N GLY A 24 -2.36 -0.77 3.61
CA GLY A 24 -1.17 -1.02 2.81
C GLY A 24 -0.52 0.28 2.30
N MET A 25 -1.34 1.24 1.87
CA MET A 25 -0.91 2.58 1.49
C MET A 25 -0.29 3.34 2.67
N LEU A 26 -0.91 3.25 3.86
CA LEU A 26 -0.36 3.82 5.08
C LEU A 26 1.04 3.27 5.39
N TRP A 27 1.29 1.98 5.15
CA TRP A 27 2.62 1.41 5.31
C TRP A 27 3.64 1.96 4.32
N ILE A 28 3.26 2.20 3.06
CA ILE A 28 4.13 2.83 2.07
C ILE A 28 4.56 4.22 2.54
N TYR A 29 3.61 5.05 2.98
CA TYR A 29 3.92 6.38 3.52
C TYR A 29 4.71 6.32 4.83
N LEU A 30 4.40 5.35 5.70
CA LEU A 30 5.14 5.16 6.94
C LEU A 30 6.59 4.78 6.67
N LEU A 31 6.86 3.93 5.68
CA LEU A 31 8.22 3.56 5.26
C LEU A 31 8.98 4.76 4.71
N GLN A 32 8.35 5.59 3.87
CA GLN A 32 8.95 6.84 3.39
C GLN A 32 9.33 7.76 4.55
N TRP A 33 8.43 7.92 5.53
CA TRP A 33 8.70 8.70 6.74
C TRP A 33 9.82 8.10 7.59
N ILE A 34 9.86 6.77 7.77
CA ILE A 34 10.91 6.05 8.51
C ILE A 34 12.28 6.34 7.88
N ILE A 35 12.38 6.22 6.56
CA ILE A 35 13.61 6.41 5.80
C ILE A 35 14.04 7.87 5.82
N SER A 36 13.14 8.80 5.51
CA SER A 36 13.45 10.25 5.49
C SER A 36 13.81 10.78 6.89
N SER A 37 13.26 10.18 7.94
CA SER A 37 13.57 10.51 9.35
C SER A 37 14.77 9.73 9.90
N ASN A 38 15.50 8.98 9.07
CA ASN A 38 16.64 8.15 9.44
C ASN A 38 16.36 7.25 10.66
N LYS A 39 15.18 6.63 10.69
CA LYS A 39 14.78 5.67 11.73
C LYS A 39 15.17 4.26 11.31
N PRO A 40 15.39 3.34 12.28
CA PRO A 40 15.59 1.93 11.97
C PRO A 40 14.43 1.43 11.09
N ILE A 41 14.72 0.58 10.12
CA ILE A 41 13.75 0.05 9.17
C ILE A 41 13.26 -1.31 9.68
N PRO A 42 11.96 -1.63 9.61
CA PRO A 42 11.46 -2.97 9.96
C PRO A 42 12.08 -4.05 9.07
N GLN A 43 12.01 -5.30 9.51
CA GLN A 43 12.60 -6.44 8.81
C GLN A 43 11.90 -6.74 7.47
N GLY A 44 10.64 -6.38 7.33
CA GLY A 44 9.85 -6.58 6.12
C GLY A 44 8.44 -6.02 6.26
N VAL A 45 7.70 -5.97 5.16
CA VAL A 45 6.29 -5.54 5.14
C VAL A 45 5.46 -6.47 4.26
N ILE A 46 4.29 -6.85 4.75
CA ILE A 46 3.28 -7.61 4.03
C ILE A 46 2.14 -6.66 3.63
N LEU A 47 1.77 -6.64 2.36
CA LEU A 47 0.69 -5.81 1.84
C LEU A 47 -0.37 -6.69 1.19
N HIS A 48 -1.62 -6.52 1.59
CA HIS A 48 -2.75 -7.22 0.97
C HIS A 48 -3.58 -6.25 0.15
N SER A 49 -3.57 -6.41 -1.18
CA SER A 49 -4.24 -5.53 -2.15
C SER A 49 -4.06 -4.05 -1.78
N PRO A 50 -2.81 -3.57 -1.63
CA PRO A 50 -2.58 -2.19 -1.21
C PRO A 50 -3.23 -1.24 -2.21
N TRP A 51 -3.75 -0.11 -1.73
CA TRP A 51 -4.33 0.90 -2.61
C TRP A 51 -3.31 2.03 -2.86
N PRO A 52 -2.46 1.91 -3.89
CA PRO A 52 -1.24 2.71 -4.02
C PRO A 52 -1.48 4.17 -4.45
N ASN A 53 -2.70 4.54 -4.84
CA ASN A 53 -3.01 5.87 -5.33
C ASN A 53 -4.45 6.29 -5.03
N LEU A 54 -4.63 7.39 -4.28
CA LEU A 54 -5.94 7.99 -4.03
C LEU A 54 -6.29 9.09 -5.06
N GLU A 55 -5.31 9.57 -5.81
CA GLU A 55 -5.43 10.74 -6.68
C GLU A 55 -5.85 10.38 -8.10
N TYR A 56 -5.39 9.25 -8.62
CA TYR A 56 -5.59 8.85 -10.02
C TYR A 56 -6.37 7.54 -10.14
N PHE A 57 -7.43 7.57 -10.95
CA PHE A 57 -8.07 6.38 -11.54
C PHE A 57 -7.88 6.34 -13.08
N ASP A 58 -7.10 7.28 -13.63
CA ASP A 58 -6.80 7.31 -15.06
C ASP A 58 -5.84 6.16 -15.40
N GLY A 59 -6.30 5.24 -16.24
CA GLY A 59 -5.52 4.07 -16.66
C GLY A 59 -6.01 2.74 -16.08
N ILE A 60 -7.13 2.70 -15.33
CA ILE A 60 -7.81 1.43 -15.05
C ILE A 60 -8.24 0.81 -16.38
N THR A 61 -7.53 -0.24 -16.79
CA THR A 61 -7.90 -1.03 -17.95
C THR A 61 -8.68 -2.29 -17.59
N THR A 62 -8.68 -2.64 -16.30
CA THR A 62 -9.30 -3.85 -15.78
C THR A 62 -10.75 -3.60 -15.38
N PHE A 63 -11.67 -4.29 -16.06
CA PHE A 63 -13.05 -4.38 -15.63
C PHE A 63 -13.16 -5.46 -14.55
N SER A 64 -13.21 -5.03 -13.30
CA SER A 64 -13.40 -5.91 -12.15
C SER A 64 -14.86 -6.37 -12.04
N THR A 65 -15.08 -7.65 -11.77
CA THR A 65 -16.38 -8.22 -11.36
C THR A 65 -16.53 -8.35 -9.85
N ASP A 66 -15.58 -7.82 -9.08
CA ASP A 66 -15.62 -7.77 -7.63
C ASP A 66 -16.78 -6.88 -7.16
N ASN A 67 -17.82 -7.52 -6.62
CA ASN A 67 -18.98 -6.84 -6.09
C ASN A 67 -18.73 -6.24 -4.68
N TYR A 68 -17.63 -6.60 -4.02
CA TYR A 68 -17.26 -6.11 -2.69
C TYR A 68 -16.42 -4.83 -2.77
N PHE A 69 -15.49 -4.74 -3.72
CA PHE A 69 -14.69 -3.53 -3.96
C PHE A 69 -14.81 -3.03 -5.42
N SER A 70 -16.03 -2.61 -5.77
CA SER A 70 -16.33 -2.08 -7.10
C SER A 70 -15.70 -0.71 -7.37
N LEU A 71 -15.52 -0.36 -8.65
CA LEU A 71 -15.13 0.99 -9.09
C LEU A 71 -16.02 2.08 -8.47
N ALA A 72 -17.33 1.86 -8.43
CA ALA A 72 -18.27 2.81 -7.84
C ALA A 72 -18.03 3.00 -6.34
N LEU A 73 -17.74 1.92 -5.61
CA LEU A 73 -17.36 2.01 -4.20
C LEU A 73 -16.03 2.75 -4.05
N ALA A 74 -15.01 2.43 -4.85
CA ALA A 74 -13.71 3.10 -4.80
C ALA A 74 -13.83 4.62 -5.07
N ILE A 75 -14.63 5.03 -6.06
CA ILE A 75 -14.93 6.44 -6.35
C ILE A 75 -15.69 7.10 -5.20
N ASN A 76 -16.71 6.44 -4.64
CA ASN A 76 -17.49 6.98 -3.51
C ASN A 76 -16.63 7.14 -2.26
N LEU A 77 -15.82 6.13 -1.94
CA LEU A 77 -14.85 6.19 -0.87
C LEU A 77 -13.91 7.36 -1.10
N ARG A 78 -13.30 7.49 -2.29
CA ARG A 78 -12.48 8.65 -2.65
C ARG A 78 -13.21 9.97 -2.43
N GLN A 79 -14.47 10.12 -2.82
CA GLN A 79 -15.21 11.37 -2.62
C GLN A 79 -15.48 11.67 -1.14
N LEU A 80 -15.85 10.66 -0.33
CA LEU A 80 -16.00 10.83 1.12
C LEU A 80 -14.68 11.22 1.78
N ILE A 81 -13.60 10.68 1.23
CA ILE A 81 -12.25 10.77 1.71
C ILE A 81 -11.65 12.14 1.34
N ILE A 82 -11.64 12.52 0.06
CA ILE A 82 -11.02 13.75 -0.49
C ILE A 82 -12.00 14.93 -0.51
N GLY A 83 -13.28 14.70 -0.73
CA GLY A 83 -14.31 15.73 -0.92
C GLY A 83 -14.88 16.34 0.37
N ASN A 84 -14.48 15.84 1.53
CA ASN A 84 -14.68 16.52 2.80
C ASN A 84 -13.36 17.19 3.17
N ASP A 85 -13.33 18.53 3.21
CA ASP A 85 -12.20 19.40 3.65
C ASP A 85 -11.72 19.14 5.10
N THR A 86 -12.04 17.99 5.70
CA THR A 86 -11.93 17.70 7.14
C THR A 86 -11.25 16.38 7.49
N TYR A 87 -10.98 15.47 6.54
CA TYR A 87 -10.54 14.11 6.89
C TYR A 87 -9.15 13.67 6.43
N TRP A 88 -8.52 14.37 5.48
CA TRP A 88 -7.07 14.26 5.32
C TRP A 88 -6.44 15.35 6.14
N PHE A 89 -5.46 14.95 6.93
CA PHE A 89 -4.57 15.81 7.71
C PHE A 89 -4.39 17.18 7.04
N GLU A 90 -4.24 18.23 7.83
CA GLU A 90 -3.66 19.52 7.42
C GLU A 90 -2.22 19.34 6.90
N MET A 91 -2.04 18.52 5.89
CA MET A 91 -0.80 18.30 5.17
C MET A 91 -0.79 19.37 4.10
N THR A 92 0.11 20.32 4.32
CA THR A 92 0.36 21.37 3.36
C THR A 92 0.93 20.76 2.07
N ASP A 93 0.86 21.50 0.96
CA ASP A 93 1.60 21.14 -0.26
C ASP A 93 3.09 20.90 0.02
N GLU A 94 3.63 21.52 1.08
CA GLU A 94 4.99 21.28 1.56
C GLU A 94 5.17 19.88 2.14
N ASP A 95 4.20 19.36 2.91
CA ASP A 95 4.20 18.01 3.44
C ASP A 95 4.03 16.98 2.32
N LEU A 96 3.15 17.24 1.36
CA LEU A 96 2.98 16.41 0.17
C LEU A 96 4.25 16.39 -0.70
N SER A 97 4.94 17.52 -0.84
CA SER A 97 6.21 17.60 -1.57
C SER A 97 7.37 16.87 -0.89
N LYS A 98 7.38 16.78 0.45
CA LYS A 98 8.35 16.00 1.25
C LYS A 98 8.12 14.48 1.17
N ILE A 99 6.90 14.07 0.80
CA ILE A 99 6.45 12.68 0.73
C ILE A 99 6.30 12.22 -0.73
N SER A 100 6.45 13.12 -1.70
CA SER A 100 6.47 12.81 -3.14
C SER A 100 7.89 12.83 -3.73
N PRO A 101 8.68 11.75 -3.57
CA PRO A 101 9.92 11.56 -4.32
C PRO A 101 9.62 11.39 -5.82
N LYS A 102 9.99 12.41 -6.61
CA LYS A 102 9.92 12.35 -8.08
C LYS A 102 10.98 11.44 -8.71
N ASP A 103 11.95 10.96 -7.94
CA ASP A 103 12.88 9.88 -8.31
C ASP A 103 13.34 9.17 -7.01
N ASN A 104 13.31 7.83 -6.96
CA ASN A 104 13.67 6.98 -5.79
C ASN A 104 12.59 6.81 -4.69
N LEU A 105 11.30 6.84 -5.02
CA LEU A 105 10.18 6.69 -4.07
C LEU A 105 10.32 5.51 -3.10
N TYR A 106 10.85 4.39 -3.58
CA TYR A 106 10.92 3.14 -2.83
C TYR A 106 12.35 2.79 -2.37
N LYS A 107 13.33 3.64 -2.65
CA LYS A 107 14.73 3.32 -2.34
C LYS A 107 14.94 3.17 -0.84
N GLY A 108 15.55 2.05 -0.45
CA GLY A 108 15.81 1.73 0.95
C GLY A 108 14.63 1.09 1.67
N PHE A 109 13.52 0.79 0.98
CA PHE A 109 12.45 -0.02 1.55
C PHE A 109 12.99 -1.40 1.96
N PRO A 110 12.43 -2.01 3.02
CA PRO A 110 12.73 -3.39 3.38
C PRO A 110 12.10 -4.35 2.36
N PRO A 111 12.39 -5.66 2.41
CA PRO A 111 11.69 -6.63 1.59
C PRO A 111 10.16 -6.56 1.77
N LEU A 112 9.42 -6.68 0.67
CA LEU A 112 7.96 -6.69 0.67
C LEU A 112 7.40 -7.99 0.11
N TYR A 113 6.32 -8.45 0.74
CA TYR A 113 5.42 -9.47 0.19
C TYR A 113 4.07 -8.82 -0.09
N ILE A 114 3.58 -8.91 -1.32
CA ILE A 114 2.35 -8.29 -1.76
C ILE A 114 1.43 -9.37 -2.29
N THR A 115 0.20 -9.46 -1.81
CA THR A 115 -0.84 -10.27 -2.44
C THR A 115 -1.83 -9.36 -3.15
N ALA A 116 -2.32 -9.74 -4.33
CA ALA A 116 -3.40 -9.02 -5.00
C ALA A 116 -4.28 -9.98 -5.80
N GLY A 117 -5.58 -9.76 -5.84
CA GLY A 117 -6.49 -10.51 -6.67
C GLY A 117 -6.50 -9.96 -8.09
N THR A 118 -6.53 -10.81 -9.13
CA THR A 118 -6.57 -10.29 -10.51
C THR A 118 -7.95 -9.79 -10.93
N ASP A 119 -8.99 -10.03 -10.13
CA ASP A 119 -10.33 -9.45 -10.33
C ASP A 119 -10.54 -8.18 -9.50
N GLU A 120 -9.48 -7.57 -8.96
CA GLU A 120 -9.56 -6.29 -8.24
C GLU A 120 -9.17 -5.11 -9.14
N ILE A 121 -9.78 -3.96 -8.86
CA ILE A 121 -9.62 -2.79 -9.74
C ILE A 121 -8.22 -2.16 -9.71
N SER A 122 -7.50 -2.33 -8.60
CA SER A 122 -6.18 -1.76 -8.38
C SER A 122 -5.04 -2.64 -8.87
N ILE A 123 -5.31 -3.80 -9.49
CA ILE A 123 -4.27 -4.76 -9.87
C ILE A 123 -3.20 -4.15 -10.80
N ASP A 124 -3.61 -3.36 -11.78
CA ASP A 124 -2.68 -2.71 -12.72
C ASP A 124 -1.78 -1.70 -11.99
N GLU A 125 -2.32 -0.97 -11.01
CA GLU A 125 -1.56 -0.03 -10.19
C GLU A 125 -0.60 -0.74 -9.24
N ILE A 126 -1.02 -1.88 -8.67
CA ILE A 126 -0.19 -2.70 -7.79
C ILE A 126 0.98 -3.30 -8.57
N ARG A 127 0.75 -3.76 -9.81
CA ARG A 127 1.81 -4.23 -10.72
C ARG A 127 2.80 -3.12 -11.04
N ASP A 128 2.32 -1.93 -11.43
CA ASP A 128 3.18 -0.79 -11.73
C ASP A 128 4.00 -0.34 -10.50
N MET A 129 3.37 -0.26 -9.33
CA MET A 129 4.04 0.02 -8.07
C MET A 129 5.13 -1.02 -7.76
N THR A 130 4.82 -2.31 -7.91
CA THR A 130 5.74 -3.42 -7.68
C THR A 130 6.97 -3.31 -8.57
N GLU A 131 6.78 -3.04 -9.86
CA GLU A 131 7.89 -2.87 -10.79
C GLU A 131 8.74 -1.65 -10.44
N LYS A 132 8.13 -0.52 -10.06
CA LYS A 132 8.87 0.66 -9.59
C LYS A 132 9.66 0.39 -8.30
N MET A 133 9.15 -0.44 -7.39
CA MET A 133 9.88 -0.87 -6.19
C MET A 133 11.09 -1.73 -6.57
N LYS A 134 10.90 -2.73 -7.44
CA LYS A 134 12.00 -3.58 -7.93
C LYS A 134 13.08 -2.76 -8.64
N LEU A 135 12.69 -1.82 -9.51
CA LEU A 135 13.63 -0.90 -10.19
C LEU A 135 14.40 -0.01 -9.21
N SER A 136 13.84 0.24 -8.02
CA SER A 136 14.51 0.97 -6.93
C SER A 136 15.45 0.08 -6.09
N GLY A 137 15.64 -1.18 -6.46
CA GLY A 137 16.51 -2.15 -5.78
C GLY A 137 15.87 -2.85 -4.58
N VAL A 138 14.54 -2.80 -4.46
CA VAL A 138 13.80 -3.42 -3.36
C VAL A 138 13.48 -4.88 -3.70
N GLU A 139 13.66 -5.78 -2.73
CA GLU A 139 13.19 -7.15 -2.85
C GLU A 139 11.67 -7.19 -2.69
N VAL A 140 10.95 -7.54 -3.75
CA VAL A 140 9.48 -7.59 -3.73
C VAL A 140 8.99 -8.89 -4.36
N ILE A 141 8.12 -9.58 -3.63
CA ILE A 141 7.30 -10.68 -4.15
C ILE A 141 5.88 -10.14 -4.34
N LEU A 142 5.35 -10.29 -5.55
CA LEU A 142 3.93 -10.07 -5.85
C LEU A 142 3.30 -11.43 -6.14
N ASP A 143 2.32 -11.79 -5.32
CA ASP A 143 1.57 -13.04 -5.37
C ASP A 143 0.13 -12.76 -5.84
N GLU A 144 -0.11 -13.04 -7.11
CA GLU A 144 -1.38 -12.72 -7.77
C GLU A 144 -2.35 -13.91 -7.70
N GLY A 145 -3.50 -13.69 -7.09
CA GLY A 145 -4.59 -14.64 -7.05
C GLY A 145 -5.46 -14.55 -8.31
N GLU A 146 -5.34 -15.51 -9.23
CA GLU A 146 -6.12 -15.51 -10.47
C GLU A 146 -7.63 -15.58 -10.19
N GLY A 147 -8.37 -14.59 -10.70
CA GLY A 147 -9.81 -14.43 -10.52
C GLY A 147 -10.25 -14.11 -9.08
N LEU A 148 -9.30 -13.81 -8.19
CA LEU A 148 -9.61 -13.49 -6.80
C LEU A 148 -9.91 -12.00 -6.62
N MET A 149 -10.72 -11.71 -5.60
CA MET A 149 -11.22 -10.39 -5.26
C MET A 149 -10.21 -9.56 -4.44
N HIS A 150 -10.53 -8.29 -4.21
CA HIS A 150 -9.76 -7.40 -3.36
C HIS A 150 -9.54 -7.99 -1.96
N THR A 151 -8.31 -7.97 -1.47
CA THR A 151 -7.90 -8.49 -0.15
C THR A 151 -8.21 -9.96 0.10
N TYR A 152 -8.29 -10.80 -0.95
CA TYR A 152 -8.67 -12.21 -0.82
C TYR A 152 -7.88 -12.99 0.25
N ALA A 153 -6.59 -12.67 0.43
CA ALA A 153 -5.69 -13.32 1.38
C ALA A 153 -6.14 -13.20 2.84
N LEU A 154 -7.01 -12.25 3.16
CA LEU A 154 -7.59 -12.08 4.49
C LEU A 154 -8.94 -12.79 4.67
N PHE A 155 -9.49 -13.35 3.61
CA PHE A 155 -10.85 -13.86 3.55
C PHE A 155 -10.93 -15.37 3.30
N HIS A 156 -10.25 -16.14 4.14
CA HIS A 156 -10.26 -17.62 4.13
C HIS A 156 -11.63 -18.29 4.04
N MET A 157 -12.67 -17.69 4.62
CA MET A 157 -14.02 -18.27 4.53
C MET A 157 -14.69 -18.06 3.17
N TRP A 158 -14.22 -17.10 2.37
CA TRP A 158 -14.80 -16.70 1.08
C TRP A 158 -13.88 -16.97 -0.11
N SER A 159 -12.60 -17.22 0.13
CA SER A 159 -11.60 -17.63 -0.85
C SER A 159 -10.79 -18.79 -0.29
N PRO A 160 -11.11 -20.06 -0.62
CA PRO A 160 -10.35 -21.24 -0.18
C PRO A 160 -8.88 -21.22 -0.61
N GLN A 161 -8.50 -20.32 -1.50
CA GLN A 161 -7.16 -20.10 -2.01
C GLN A 161 -6.29 -19.19 -1.11
N SER A 162 -6.84 -18.58 -0.06
CA SER A 162 -6.07 -17.79 0.92
C SER A 162 -5.34 -18.65 1.96
#